data_AF-F8QDW4-F1
#
_entry.id   AF-F8QDW4-F1
#
_cell.length_a   1.000
_cell.length_b   1.000
_cell.length_c   1.000
_cell.angle_alpha   90.00
_cell.angle_beta   90.00
_cell.angle_gamma   90.00
#
_symmetry.space_group_name_H-M   'P 1'
#
loop_
_entity.id
_entity.type
_entity.pdbx_description
1 polymer ?
#
loop_
_entity_poly.entity_id
_entity_poly.type
_entity_poly.pdbx_seq_one_letter_code
_entity_poly.pdbx_strand_id
1 'polypeptide(L)'
;MWINGNTRALTELDAETQSILLKRLHPCINNFNDLVLFLFRCNMDLKYIGSGEAAKALVYYVTDYITKSQLPTHVGLAAILYAI
;
A
#
# COMPACT_ATOMS: atom_id res chain seq x y z
N MET A 1 0.13 -3.73 4.06
CA MET A 1 -0.45 -4.30 2.82
C MET A 1 0.32 -5.55 2.44
N TRP A 2 -0.38 -6.67 2.25
CA TRP A 2 0.26 -7.93 1.92
C TRP A 2 0.58 -7.96 0.42
N ILE A 3 1.86 -7.79 0.08
CA ILE A 3 2.36 -8.15 -1.24
C ILE A 3 2.42 -9.68 -1.26
N ASN A 4 1.43 -10.32 -1.88
CA ASN A 4 1.35 -11.78 -1.99
C ASN A 4 2.13 -12.32 -3.20
N GLY A 5 2.80 -11.45 -3.95
CA GLY A 5 3.51 -11.83 -5.19
C GLY A 5 2.60 -12.11 -6.39
N ASN A 6 1.28 -11.98 -6.26
CA ASN A 6 0.37 -12.27 -7.35
C ASN A 6 0.30 -11.11 -8.35
N THR A 7 0.30 -11.45 -9.63
CA THR A 7 0.11 -10.52 -10.76
C THR A 7 -1.22 -10.79 -11.46
N ARG A 8 -1.79 -9.76 -12.10
CA ARG A 8 -3.00 -9.82 -12.91
C ARG A 8 -2.80 -9.04 -14.20
N ALA A 9 -3.02 -9.66 -15.35
CA ALA A 9 -2.86 -9.02 -16.64
C ALA A 9 -3.97 -8.00 -16.94
N LEU A 10 -5.14 -8.19 -16.35
CA LEU A 10 -6.34 -7.39 -16.54
C LEU A 10 -6.94 -6.99 -15.19
N THR A 11 -7.82 -5.98 -15.22
CA THR A 11 -8.66 -5.62 -14.08
C THR A 11 -9.90 -6.51 -14.12
N GLU A 12 -10.19 -7.17 -13.01
CA GLU A 12 -11.24 -8.19 -12.91
C GLU A 12 -12.08 -7.98 -11.66
N LEU A 13 -13.27 -8.58 -11.63
CA LEU A 13 -14.09 -8.65 -10.42
C LEU A 13 -13.83 -9.96 -9.70
N ASP A 14 -13.56 -9.88 -8.40
CA ASP A 14 -13.49 -11.06 -7.56
C ASP A 14 -14.87 -11.72 -7.44
N ALA A 15 -14.98 -13.01 -7.76
CA ALA A 15 -16.27 -13.68 -7.84
C ALA A 15 -16.98 -13.77 -6.49
N GLU A 16 -16.23 -13.93 -5.40
CA GLU A 16 -16.77 -14.10 -4.05
C GLU A 16 -17.09 -12.75 -3.40
N THR A 17 -16.14 -11.82 -3.43
CA THR A 17 -16.25 -10.54 -2.71
C THR A 17 -16.83 -9.43 -3.57
N GLN A 18 -17.00 -9.63 -4.89
CA GLN A 18 -17.37 -8.61 -5.87
C GLN A 18 -16.45 -7.38 -5.83
N SER A 19 -15.22 -7.56 -5.33
CA SER A 19 -14.23 -6.50 -5.27
C SER A 19 -13.53 -6.31 -6.62
N ILE A 20 -13.27 -5.06 -6.98
CA ILE A 20 -12.50 -4.76 -8.20
C ILE A 20 -11.02 -5.03 -7.92
N LEU A 21 -10.48 -6.04 -8.58
CA LEU A 21 -9.08 -6.41 -8.56
C LEU A 21 -8.35 -5.71 -9.71
N LEU A 22 -7.61 -4.66 -9.39
CA LEU A 22 -6.85 -3.90 -10.40
C LEU A 22 -5.75 -4.76 -11.05
N LYS A 23 -5.53 -4.50 -12.34
CA LYS A 23 -4.38 -4.99 -13.11
C LYS A 23 -3.08 -4.72 -12.35
N ARG A 24 -2.20 -5.73 -12.28
CA ARG A 24 -0.88 -5.67 -11.64
C ARG A 24 0.12 -6.53 -12.40
N LEU A 25 1.10 -5.90 -13.05
CA LEU A 25 2.07 -6.62 -13.88
C LEU A 25 3.35 -7.02 -13.15
N HIS A 26 3.57 -6.52 -11.93
CA HIS A 26 4.77 -6.82 -11.17
C HIS A 26 4.42 -7.19 -9.72
N PRO A 27 5.01 -8.27 -9.18
CA PRO A 27 4.67 -8.79 -7.86
C PRO A 27 4.91 -7.76 -6.74
N CYS A 28 6.00 -7.01 -6.83
CA CYS A 28 6.43 -6.05 -5.81
C CYS A 28 5.94 -4.61 -6.05
N ILE A 29 5.03 -4.38 -7.00
CA ILE A 29 4.49 -3.04 -7.27
C ILE A 29 3.06 -2.96 -6.75
N ASN A 30 2.77 -1.89 -6.01
CA ASN A 30 1.42 -1.57 -5.57
C ASN A 30 0.53 -1.23 -6.76
N ASN A 31 -0.78 -1.22 -6.54
CA ASN A 31 -1.68 -0.75 -7.60
C ASN A 31 -1.45 0.74 -7.82
N PHE A 32 -1.29 1.13 -9.08
CA PHE A 32 -1.07 2.51 -9.48
C PHE A 32 -1.97 2.86 -10.66
N ASN A 33 -2.04 4.15 -10.96
CA ASN A 33 -2.71 4.68 -12.14
C ASN A 33 -1.76 5.69 -12.78
N ASP A 34 -1.53 5.57 -14.09
CA ASP A 34 -0.57 6.40 -14.81
C ASP A 34 -0.87 7.90 -14.71
N LEU A 35 -2.16 8.29 -14.79
CA LEU A 35 -2.56 9.69 -14.70
C LEU A 35 -2.32 10.26 -13.30
N VAL A 36 -2.70 9.52 -12.27
CA VAL A 36 -2.51 9.97 -10.88
C VAL A 36 -1.02 10.00 -10.54
N LEU A 37 -0.24 9.02 -10.97
CA LEU A 37 1.22 9.02 -10.81
C LEU A 37 1.85 10.23 -11.53
N PHE A 38 1.42 10.52 -12.75
CA PHE A 38 1.90 11.68 -13.53
C PHE A 38 1.59 13.02 -12.84
N LEU A 39 0.37 13.18 -12.33
CA LEU A 39 -0.11 14.41 -11.70
C LEU A 39 0.54 14.66 -10.33
N PHE A 40 0.57 13.65 -9.46
CA PHE A 40 1.00 13.81 -8.07
C PHE A 40 2.49 13.53 -7.83
N ARG A 41 3.14 12.77 -8.74
CA ARG A 41 4.57 12.44 -8.69
C ARG A 41 5.04 11.88 -7.33
N CYS A 42 4.19 11.12 -6.67
CA CYS A 42 4.46 10.51 -5.39
C CYS A 42 4.15 9.01 -5.40
N ASN A 43 4.59 8.30 -4.35
CA ASN A 43 4.29 6.88 -4.18
C ASN A 43 2.78 6.67 -4.05
N MET A 44 2.28 5.61 -4.67
CA MET A 44 0.86 5.37 -4.89
C MET A 44 0.45 3.99 -4.37
N ASP A 45 -0.70 3.92 -3.72
CA ASP A 45 -1.36 2.67 -3.39
C ASP A 45 -2.87 2.80 -3.59
N LEU A 46 -3.37 2.25 -4.71
CA LEU A 46 -4.79 2.32 -5.07
C LEU A 46 -5.55 1.05 -4.68
N LYS A 47 -6.69 1.23 -4.00
CA LYS A 47 -7.58 0.13 -3.64
C LYS A 47 -9.03 0.51 -3.88
N TYR A 48 -9.78 -0.47 -4.40
CA TYR A 48 -11.23 -0.41 -4.40
C TYR A 48 -11.79 -0.75 -3.03
N ILE A 49 -12.76 0.03 -2.56
CA ILE A 49 -13.45 -0.17 -1.28
C ILE A 49 -14.95 -0.34 -1.59
N GLY A 50 -15.38 -1.60 -1.70
CA GLY A 50 -16.77 -1.94 -2.01
C GLY A 50 -17.58 -2.45 -0.82
N SER A 51 -16.96 -2.64 0.35
CA SER A 51 -17.62 -3.23 1.52
C SER A 51 -17.27 -2.48 2.81
N GLY A 52 -18.14 -2.60 3.82
CA GLY A 52 -17.94 -1.99 5.14
C GLY A 52 -16.69 -2.52 5.85
N GLU A 53 -16.40 -3.82 5.74
CA GLU A 53 -15.19 -4.42 6.28
C GLU A 53 -13.92 -3.88 5.60
N ALA A 54 -13.93 -3.71 4.27
CA ALA A 54 -12.82 -3.10 3.56
C ALA A 54 -12.61 -1.64 3.97
N ALA A 55 -13.69 -0.89 4.17
CA ALA A 55 -13.63 0.50 4.64
C ALA A 55 -13.05 0.58 6.07
N LYS A 56 -13.51 -0.29 6.98
CA LYS A 56 -13.00 -0.38 8.34
C LYS A 56 -11.51 -0.72 8.37
N ALA A 57 -11.09 -1.73 7.60
CA ALA A 57 -9.69 -2.10 7.47
C ALA A 57 -8.83 -0.95 6.91
N LEU A 58 -9.35 -0.19 5.93
CA LEU A 58 -8.67 0.99 5.41
C LEU A 58 -8.48 2.07 6.48
N VAL A 59 -9.53 2.38 7.26
CA VAL A 59 -9.44 3.39 8.32
C VAL A 59 -8.39 3.01 9.36
N TYR A 60 -8.36 1.75 9.81
CA TYR A 60 -7.31 1.27 10.72
C TYR A 60 -5.93 1.40 10.11
N TYR A 61 -5.76 1.00 8.84
CA TYR A 61 -4.47 1.08 8.15
C TYR A 61 -3.96 2.52 8.04
N VAL A 62 -4.81 3.45 7.60
CA VAL A 62 -4.44 4.87 7.46
C VAL A 62 -4.12 5.47 8.83
N THR A 63 -4.93 5.15 9.84
CA THR A 63 -4.71 5.65 11.21
C THR A 63 -3.38 5.15 11.74
N ASP A 64 -3.12 3.84 11.73
CA ASP A 64 -1.87 3.23 12.19
C ASP A 64 -0.65 3.85 11.49
N TYR A 65 -0.75 4.09 10.18
CA TYR A 65 0.31 4.71 9.42
C TYR A 65 0.57 6.17 9.81
N ILE A 66 -0.48 6.98 9.94
CA ILE A 66 -0.37 8.40 10.32
C ILE A 66 0.12 8.54 11.76
N THR A 67 -0.34 7.67 12.67
CA THR A 67 0.04 7.70 14.08
C THR A 67 1.36 6.99 14.37
N LYS A 68 2.04 6.46 13.35
CA LYS A 68 3.29 5.72 13.52
C LYS A 68 4.35 6.63 14.13
N SER A 69 4.78 6.31 15.35
CA SER A 69 5.86 7.02 16.05
C SER A 69 7.14 7.00 15.20
N GLN A 70 7.76 8.17 15.05
CA GLN A 70 9.05 8.26 14.38
C GLN A 70 10.12 7.59 15.24
N LEU A 71 11.02 6.81 14.61
CA LEU A 71 12.19 6.31 15.30
C LEU A 71 13.03 7.51 15.75
N PRO A 72 13.44 7.61 17.02
CA PRO A 72 14.23 8.75 17.46
C PRO A 72 15.56 8.76 16.71
N THR A 73 15.84 9.85 16.00
CA THR A 73 17.02 9.97 15.13
C THR A 73 18.33 9.72 15.90
N HIS A 74 18.39 10.12 17.17
CA HIS A 74 19.55 9.88 18.03
C HIS A 74 19.82 8.39 18.29
N VAL A 75 18.78 7.56 18.37
CA VAL A 75 18.92 6.09 18.51
C VAL A 75 19.45 5.50 17.21
N GLY A 76 18.93 5.95 16.07
CA GLY A 76 19.41 5.52 14.74
C GLY A 76 20.89 5.87 14.54
N LEU A 77 21.31 7.09 14.86
CA LEU A 77 22.72 7.49 14.78
C LEU A 77 23.61 6.70 15.73
N ALA A 78 23.18 6.49 16.98
CA ALA A 78 23.96 5.73 17.95
C ALA A 78 24.21 4.28 17.48
N ALA A 79 23.21 3.65 16.87
CA ALA A 79 23.35 2.30 16.31
C ALA A 79 24.37 2.26 15.13
N ILE A 80 24.37 3.27 14.26
CA ILE A 80 25.35 3.37 13.17
C ILE A 80 26.76 3.57 13.71
N LEU A 81 26.94 4.44 14.71
CA LEU A 81 28.24 4.68 15.36
C LEU A 81 28.80 3.42 16.03
N TYR A 82 27.94 2.56 16.59
CA TYR A 82 28.36 1.29 17.19
C TYR A 82 28.76 0.23 16.15
N ALA A 83 28.25 0.34 14.91
CA ALA A 83 28.48 -0.65 13.85
C ALA A 83 29.78 -0.42 13.06
N ILE A 84 30.51 0.67 13.34
CA ILE A 84 31.82 1.02 12.76
C ILE A 84 32.90 0.72 13.79
#